data_AF-A0A2D6ZKY7-F1
#
_entry.id   AF-A0A2D6ZKY7-F1
#
_cell.length_a   1.000
_cell.length_b   1.000
_cell.length_c   1.000
_cell.angle_alpha   90.00
_cell.angle_beta   90.00
_cell.angle_gamma   90.00
#
_symmetry.space_group_name_H-M   'P 1'
#
loop_
_entity.id
_entity.type
_entity.pdbx_description
1 polymer ?
#
loop_
_entity_poly.entity_id
_entity_poly.type
_entity_poly.pdbx_seq_one_letter_code
_entity_poly.pdbx_strand_id
1 'polypeptide(L)'
;MNVDTGIWDKLTRVVVTLLVVAALVWVGILYFPLMHQNEAMRQQIIELDQRIQQEEMVNRELRLEIDSLKSDPKTVERLAREQLGLARPDETVIRFDIAAE
;
A
#
# COMPACT_ATOMS: atom_id res chain seq x y z
N MET A 1 -72.97 3.25 19.79
CA MET A 1 -71.81 4.04 20.27
C MET A 1 -71.06 4.52 19.04
N ASN A 2 -71.19 5.80 18.70
CA ASN A 2 -70.50 6.39 17.56
C ASN A 2 -69.10 6.76 18.06
N VAL A 3 -68.09 5.94 17.74
CA VAL A 3 -66.70 6.28 18.04
C VAL A 3 -66.32 7.43 17.13
N ASP A 4 -65.94 8.57 17.71
CA ASP A 4 -65.52 9.76 16.98
C ASP A 4 -64.35 9.43 16.04
N THR A 5 -64.67 9.19 14.78
CA THR A 5 -63.75 8.77 13.72
C THR A 5 -62.64 9.80 13.47
N GLY A 6 -62.87 11.06 13.82
CA GLY A 6 -61.89 12.14 13.68
C GLY A 6 -60.69 12.06 14.64
N ILE A 7 -60.81 11.36 15.77
CA ILE A 7 -59.70 11.18 16.72
C ILE A 7 -58.74 10.10 16.19
N TRP A 8 -59.30 9.03 15.64
CA TRP A 8 -58.56 7.92 15.03
C TRP A 8 -57.81 8.34 13.77
N ASP A 9 -58.38 9.22 12.96
CA ASP A 9 -57.72 9.76 11.75
C ASP A 9 -56.51 10.63 12.10
N LYS A 10 -56.66 11.56 13.07
CA LYS A 10 -55.55 12.37 13.58
C LYS A 10 -54.43 11.53 14.17
N LEU A 11 -54.78 10.51 14.96
CA LEU A 11 -53.82 9.59 15.57
C LEU A 11 -53.04 8.83 14.49
N THR A 12 -53.74 8.30 13.47
CA THR A 12 -53.12 7.59 12.36
C THR A 12 -52.15 8.50 11.59
N ARG A 13 -52.54 9.75 11.33
CA ARG A 13 -51.70 10.72 10.64
C ARG A 13 -50.43 11.05 11.40
N VAL A 14 -50.52 11.22 12.73
CA VAL A 14 -49.36 11.45 13.61
C VAL A 14 -48.42 10.25 13.61
N VAL A 15 -48.95 9.03 13.71
CA VAL A 15 -48.14 7.80 13.67
C VAL A 15 -47.42 7.66 12.33
N VAL A 16 -48.11 7.88 11.21
CA VAL A 16 -47.49 7.83 9.88
C VAL A 16 -46.40 8.89 9.74
N THR A 17 -46.63 10.12 10.19
CA THR A 17 -45.58 11.16 10.14
C THR A 17 -44.36 10.79 10.98
N LEU A 18 -44.55 10.20 12.17
CA LEU A 18 -43.45 9.72 13.01
C LEU A 18 -42.68 8.58 12.34
N LEU A 19 -43.37 7.65 11.67
CA LEU A 19 -42.72 6.57 10.92
C LEU A 19 -41.89 7.10 9.75
N VAL A 20 -42.40 8.10 9.02
CA VAL A 20 -41.65 8.75 7.93
C VAL A 20 -40.40 9.45 8.47
N VAL A 21 -40.52 10.20 9.57
CA VAL A 21 -39.38 10.86 10.21
C VAL A 21 -38.37 9.84 10.70
N ALA A 22 -38.81 8.76 11.34
CA ALA A 22 -37.94 7.68 11.79
C ALA A 22 -37.20 7.01 10.63
N ALA A 23 -37.88 6.78 9.49
CA ALA A 23 -37.26 6.23 8.29
C ALA A 23 -36.21 7.18 7.69
N LEU A 24 -36.48 8.49 7.67
CA LEU A 24 -35.50 9.49 7.20
C LEU A 24 -34.27 9.56 8.12
N VAL A 25 -34.46 9.51 9.43
CA VAL A 25 -33.37 9.46 10.40
C VAL A 25 -32.56 8.17 10.25
N TRP A 26 -33.23 7.03 10.06
CA TRP A 26 -32.58 5.74 9.82
C TRP A 26 -31.70 5.77 8.56
N VAL A 27 -32.21 6.32 7.46
CA VAL A 27 -31.43 6.52 6.23
C VAL A 27 -30.25 7.46 6.50
N GLY A 28 -30.45 8.58 7.20
CA GLY A 28 -29.36 9.49 7.56
C GLY A 28 -28.23 8.80 8.34
N ILE A 29 -28.57 7.96 9.32
CA ILE A 29 -27.61 7.20 10.13
C ILE A 29 -26.83 6.18 9.27
N LEU A 30 -27.50 5.51 8.33
CA LEU A 30 -26.83 4.57 7.41
C LEU A 30 -25.87 5.26 6.44
N TYR A 31 -26.19 6.48 6.00
CA TYR A 31 -25.38 7.21 5.02
C TYR A 31 -24.19 7.98 5.65
N PHE A 32 -24.29 8.37 6.92
CA PHE A 32 -23.22 9.09 7.64
C PHE A 32 -21.85 8.37 7.68
N PRO A 33 -21.76 7.05 7.97
CA PRO A 33 -20.46 6.36 8.05
C PRO A 33 -19.78 6.14 6.69
N LEU A 34 -20.49 6.33 5.56
CA LEU A 34 -19.90 6.17 4.23
C LEU A 34 -18.98 7.34 3.84
N MET A 35 -19.25 8.55 4.33
CA MET A 35 -18.46 9.73 3.97
C MET A 35 -17.10 9.74 4.68
N HIS A 36 -17.06 9.38 5.97
CA HIS A 36 -15.81 9.40 6.76
C HIS A 36 -14.83 8.29 6.37
N GLN A 37 -15.31 7.12 5.95
CA GLN A 37 -14.46 6.03 5.49
C GLN A 37 -13.74 6.35 4.18
N ASN A 38 -14.36 7.19 3.34
CA ASN A 38 -13.83 7.54 2.03
C ASN A 38 -12.57 8.42 2.09
N GLU A 39 -12.47 9.28 3.11
CA GLU A 39 -11.30 10.16 3.28
C GLU A 39 -10.07 9.37 3.75
N ALA A 40 -10.24 8.47 4.71
CA ALA A 40 -9.16 7.60 5.18
C ALA A 40 -8.64 6.68 4.06
N MET A 41 -9.56 6.10 3.25
CA MET A 41 -9.17 5.29 2.09
C MET A 41 -8.42 6.10 1.04
N ARG A 42 -8.81 7.36 0.79
CA ARG A 42 -8.08 8.24 -0.12
C ARG A 42 -6.66 8.53 0.35
N GLN A 43 -6.47 8.77 1.64
CA GLN A 43 -5.13 8.98 2.20
C GLN A 43 -4.28 7.71 2.07
N GLN A 44 -4.85 6.54 2.33
CA GLN A 44 -4.15 5.26 2.13
C GLN A 44 -3.75 5.04 0.68
N ILE A 45 -4.63 5.36 -0.28
CA ILE A 45 -4.29 5.26 -1.72
C ILE A 45 -3.10 6.15 -2.06
N ILE A 46 -3.07 7.39 -1.58
CA ILE A 46 -1.97 8.33 -1.84
C ILE A 46 -0.66 7.81 -1.25
N GLU A 47 -0.69 7.32 -0.01
CA GLU A 47 0.51 6.78 0.65
C GLU A 47 1.03 5.53 -0.07
N LEU A 48 0.14 4.62 -0.46
CA LEU A 48 0.51 3.41 -1.20
C LEU A 48 1.10 3.75 -2.57
N ASP A 49 0.52 4.71 -3.29
CA ASP A 49 1.03 5.16 -4.59
C ASP A 49 2.44 5.76 -4.46
N GLN A 50 2.68 6.57 -3.43
CA GLN A 50 4.01 7.11 -3.14
C GLN A 50 5.04 6.00 -2.85
N ARG A 51 4.66 4.98 -2.08
CA ARG A 51 5.53 3.82 -1.81
C ARG A 51 5.86 3.05 -3.08
N ILE A 52 4.86 2.80 -3.94
CA ILE A 52 5.07 2.14 -5.23
C ILE A 52 6.06 2.95 -6.08
N GLN A 53 5.88 4.26 -6.19
CA GLN A 53 6.79 5.10 -6.98
C GLN A 53 8.23 5.07 -6.44
N GLN A 54 8.41 5.09 -5.12
CA GLN A 54 9.73 4.97 -4.50
C GLN A 54 10.37 3.62 -4.80
N GLU A 55 9.63 2.54 -4.60
CA GLU A 55 10.13 1.18 -4.88
C GLU A 55 10.46 1.00 -6.36
N GLU A 56 9.65 1.54 -7.27
CA GLU A 56 9.95 1.50 -8.70
C GLU A 56 11.22 2.28 -9.07
N MET A 57 11.45 3.45 -8.45
CA MET A 57 12.69 4.19 -8.67
C MET A 57 13.91 3.39 -8.20
N VAL A 58 13.84 2.81 -7.00
CA VAL A 58 14.90 1.95 -6.46
C VAL A 58 15.12 0.73 -7.34
N ASN A 59 14.04 0.10 -7.83
CA ASN A 59 14.13 -1.04 -8.73
C ASN A 59 14.80 -0.68 -10.06
N ARG A 60 14.46 0.49 -10.62
CA ARG A 60 15.10 1.02 -11.84
C ARG A 60 16.59 1.28 -11.61
N GLU A 61 16.96 1.90 -10.50
CA GLU A 61 18.35 2.17 -10.15
C GLU A 61 19.17 0.88 -10.01
N LEU A 62 18.65 -0.09 -9.23
CA LEU A 62 19.27 -1.40 -9.07
C LEU A 62 19.42 -2.16 -10.39
N ARG A 63 18.42 -2.06 -11.28
CA ARG A 63 18.51 -2.67 -12.61
C ARG A 63 19.60 -2.02 -13.46
N LEU A 64 19.71 -0.71 -13.44
CA LEU A 64 20.77 0.01 -14.14
C LEU A 64 22.15 -0.35 -13.57
N GLU A 65 22.27 -0.50 -12.25
CA GLU A 65 23.51 -0.96 -11.62
C GLU A 65 23.86 -2.38 -12.08
N ILE A 66 22.91 -3.31 -12.05
CA ILE A 66 23.10 -4.69 -12.53
C ILE A 66 23.51 -4.69 -14.01
N ASP A 67 22.85 -3.90 -14.85
CA ASP A 67 23.15 -3.85 -16.28
C ASP A 67 24.53 -3.21 -16.54
N SER A 68 24.92 -2.20 -15.76
CA SER A 68 26.26 -1.59 -15.82
C SER A 68 27.35 -2.61 -15.44
N LEU A 69 27.14 -3.37 -14.35
CA LEU A 69 28.04 -4.45 -13.92
C LEU A 69 28.13 -5.55 -14.97
N LYS A 70 27.01 -5.93 -15.60
CA LYS A 70 27.01 -6.93 -16.68
C LYS A 70 27.70 -6.43 -17.95
N SER A 71 27.59 -5.14 -18.27
CA SER A 71 28.16 -4.56 -19.48
C SER A 71 29.68 -4.45 -19.46
N ASP A 72 30.31 -4.42 -18.28
CA ASP A 72 31.76 -4.49 -18.13
C ASP A 72 32.21 -5.72 -17.32
N PRO A 73 32.18 -6.91 -17.94
CA PRO A 73 32.61 -8.17 -17.31
C PRO A 73 34.05 -8.10 -16.80
N LYS A 74 34.92 -7.30 -17.45
CA LYS A 74 36.33 -7.15 -17.05
C LYS A 74 36.46 -6.36 -15.76
N THR A 75 35.65 -5.32 -15.56
CA THR A 75 35.65 -4.56 -14.31
C THR A 75 35.06 -5.39 -13.17
N VAL A 76 34.02 -6.20 -13.42
CA VAL A 76 33.50 -7.14 -12.42
C VAL A 76 34.53 -8.20 -12.04
N GLU A 77 35.21 -8.79 -13.04
CA GLU A 77 36.26 -9.77 -12.81
C GLU A 77 37.44 -9.18 -12.02
N ARG A 78 37.81 -7.92 -12.31
CA ARG A 78 38.82 -7.17 -11.56
C ARG A 78 38.40 -6.94 -10.11
N LEU A 79 37.17 -6.48 -9.87
CA LEU A 79 36.65 -6.27 -8.52
C LEU A 79 36.59 -7.59 -7.72
N ALA A 80 36.16 -8.68 -8.35
CA ALA A 80 36.12 -10.00 -7.72
C ALA A 80 37.52 -10.53 -7.36
N ARG A 81 38.54 -10.29 -8.21
CA ARG A 81 39.92 -10.66 -7.91
C ARG A 81 40.55 -9.77 -6.82
N GLU A 82 40.35 -8.46 -6.90
CA GLU A 82 41.01 -7.48 -6.01
C GLU A 82 40.34 -7.38 -4.64
N GLN A 83 39.01 -7.27 -4.57
CA GLN A 83 38.29 -7.06 -3.31
C GLN A 83 37.84 -8.35 -2.63
N LEU A 84 37.44 -9.35 -3.42
CA LEU A 84 36.89 -10.61 -2.90
C LEU A 84 37.92 -11.75 -2.90
N GLY A 85 39.10 -11.55 -3.54
CA GLY A 85 40.14 -12.57 -3.65
C GLY A 85 39.68 -13.84 -4.37
N LEU A 86 38.62 -13.74 -5.19
CA LEU A 86 38.02 -14.85 -5.91
C LEU A 86 38.84 -15.14 -7.17
N ALA A 87 39.03 -16.43 -7.47
CA ALA A 87 39.64 -16.91 -8.70
C ALA A 87 38.64 -17.79 -9.47
N ARG A 88 38.85 -17.94 -10.78
CA ARG A 88 38.00 -18.84 -11.56
C ARG A 88 38.19 -20.30 -11.11
N PRO A 89 37.19 -21.19 -11.32
CA PRO A 89 37.28 -22.59 -10.90
C PRO A 89 38.49 -23.36 -11.45
N ASP A 90 39.06 -22.88 -12.56
CA ASP A 90 40.24 -23.40 -13.24
C ASP A 90 41.56 -22.71 -12.85
N GLU A 91 41.54 -21.73 -11.93
CA GLU A 91 42.71 -20.97 -11.48
C GLU A 91 43.18 -21.38 -10.08
N THR A 92 44.49 -21.48 -9.87
CA THR A 92 45.11 -21.78 -8.56
C THR A 92 45.56 -20.50 -7.87
N VAL A 93 45.02 -20.20 -6.68
CA VAL A 93 45.42 -19.04 -5.86
C VAL A 93 46.65 -19.37 -5.02
N ILE A 94 47.77 -18.70 -5.29
CA ILE A 94 49.00 -18.84 -4.50
C ILE A 94 49.09 -17.63 -3.57
N ARG A 95 49.01 -17.86 -2.25
CA ARG A 95 49.25 -16.83 -1.22
C ARG A 95 50.68 -16.97 -0.72
N PHE A 96 51.44 -15.89 -0.78
CA PHE A 96 52.78 -15.83 -0.21
C PHE A 96 52.67 -15.32 1.22
N ASP A 97 52.77 -16.21 2.19
CA ASP A 97 53.01 -15.80 3.57
C ASP A 97 54.49 -15.47 3.71
N ILE A 98 54.78 -14.22 4.04
CA ILE A 98 56.12 -13.80 4.41
C ILE A 98 56.35 -14.41 5.78
N ALA A 99 57.13 -15.49 5.84
CA ALA A 99 57.59 -16.02 7.11
C ALA A 99 58.37 -14.90 7.81
N ALA A 100 57.75 -14.31 8.85
CA ALA A 100 58.40 -13.37 9.72
C ALA A 100 59.54 -14.10 10.44
N GLU A 101 60.76 -13.70 10.12
CA GLU A 101 62.00 -14.12 10.79
C GLU A 101 62.16 -13.40 12.14
#